data_AF-W4JXN8-F1
#
_entry.id   AF-W4JXN8-F1
#
_cell.length_a   1.000
_cell.length_b   1.000
_cell.length_c   1.000
_cell.angle_alpha   90.00
_cell.angle_beta   90.00
_cell.angle_gamma   90.00
#
_symmetry.space_group_name_H-M   'P 1'
#
loop_
_entity.id
_entity.type
_entity.pdbx_description
1 polymer ?
#
loop_
_entity_poly.entity_id
_entity_poly.type
_entity_poly.pdbx_seq_one_letter_code
_entity_poly.pdbx_strand_id
1 'polypeptide(L)'
;MSDKGNKPKDFDGTRSKYREWIYECHMYILTNPTKYDTDKDKTLMVLSYMREGTASLFAQKYYFDRELREYKATETRKTWGTFKEFLKKLAAAFKDESLKQKARQKLFTMRMGKRSADEFVTDYLMTAGESGFDLESTVDYFRRAIHPEILKQIYRLPDMPTTMDDWVKYTRRFDNQWRELQSIKSSVPSTVV
;
A
#
# COMPACT_ATOMS: atom_id res chain seq x y z
N MET A 1 24.69 23.86 -1.47
CA MET A 1 23.93 23.04 -2.44
C MET A 1 22.45 23.28 -2.18
N SER A 2 21.66 23.49 -3.23
CA SER A 2 20.19 23.59 -3.12
C SER A 2 19.59 22.20 -2.92
N ASP A 3 18.50 22.14 -2.14
CA ASP A 3 17.74 20.91 -1.95
C ASP A 3 17.09 20.48 -3.28
N LYS A 4 17.11 19.18 -3.57
CA LYS A 4 16.50 18.57 -4.75
C LYS A 4 15.21 17.83 -4.39
N GLY A 5 14.25 17.85 -5.30
CA GLY A 5 12.94 17.19 -5.11
C GLY A 5 11.94 18.05 -4.32
N ASN A 6 10.68 17.61 -4.33
CA ASN A 6 9.61 18.31 -3.63
C ASN A 6 9.76 18.11 -2.12
N LYS A 7 9.64 19.20 -1.37
CA LYS A 7 9.61 19.14 0.10
C LYS A 7 8.36 18.39 0.55
N PRO A 8 8.48 17.49 1.54
CA PRO A 8 7.32 16.86 2.16
C PRO A 8 6.36 17.91 2.72
N LYS A 9 5.07 17.58 2.76
CA LYS A 9 4.10 18.39 3.51
C LYS A 9 4.31 18.24 5.01
N ASP A 10 3.84 19.21 5.79
CA ASP A 10 3.79 19.06 7.24
C ASP A 10 2.75 18.00 7.63
N PHE A 11 3.05 17.22 8.67
CA PHE A 11 2.22 16.14 9.18
C PHE A 11 1.63 16.48 10.55
N ASP A 12 0.33 16.24 10.66
CA ASP A 12 -0.52 16.53 11.82
C ASP A 12 -0.72 15.30 12.75
N GLY A 13 -0.32 14.12 12.29
CA GLY A 13 -0.56 12.85 12.97
C GLY A 13 -1.78 12.08 12.44
N THR A 14 -2.45 12.56 11.40
CA THR A 14 -3.60 11.89 10.77
C THR A 14 -3.18 10.55 10.18
N ARG A 15 -3.64 9.46 10.79
CA ARG A 15 -3.19 8.09 10.43
C ARG A 15 -3.48 7.70 8.98
N SER A 16 -4.56 8.19 8.38
CA SER A 16 -4.88 7.93 6.96
C SER A 16 -3.90 8.59 5.98
N LYS A 17 -3.26 9.70 6.37
CA LYS A 17 -2.25 10.41 5.57
C LYS A 17 -0.84 9.84 5.75
N TYR A 18 -0.61 9.04 6.78
CA TYR A 18 0.73 8.59 7.19
C TYR A 18 1.52 7.92 6.06
N ARG A 19 0.89 7.04 5.27
CA ARG A 19 1.57 6.29 4.20
C ARG A 19 2.07 7.20 3.08
N GLU A 20 1.24 8.14 2.64
CA GLU A 20 1.60 9.10 1.61
C GLU A 20 2.71 10.03 2.11
N TRP A 21 2.53 10.57 3.31
CA TRP A 21 3.50 11.49 3.90
C TRP A 21 4.88 10.85 4.13
N ILE A 22 4.95 9.64 4.69
CA ILE A 22 6.25 8.99 4.92
C ILE A 22 6.96 8.63 3.61
N TYR A 23 6.20 8.36 2.54
CA TYR A 23 6.74 8.20 1.20
C TYR A 23 7.38 9.49 0.68
N GLU A 24 6.72 10.64 0.82
CA GLU A 24 7.29 11.95 0.47
C GLU A 24 8.61 12.21 1.21
N CYS A 25 8.65 11.92 2.52
CA CYS A 25 9.88 12.02 3.31
C CYS A 25 11.01 11.13 2.77
N HIS A 26 10.72 9.87 2.44
CA HIS A 26 11.70 8.95 1.90
C HIS A 26 12.25 9.42 0.56
N MET A 27 11.38 9.87 -0.35
CA MET A 27 11.79 10.41 -1.64
C MET A 27 12.70 11.63 -1.47
N TYR A 28 12.37 12.52 -0.53
CA TYR A 28 13.20 13.68 -0.24
C TYR A 28 14.58 13.32 0.30
N ILE A 29 14.68 12.32 1.20
CA ILE A 29 15.98 11.81 1.69
C ILE A 29 16.80 11.25 0.52
N LEU A 30 16.21 10.38 -0.28
CA LEU A 30 16.90 9.68 -1.37
C LEU A 30 17.38 10.64 -2.46
N THR A 31 16.68 11.75 -2.66
CA THR A 31 17.07 12.78 -3.64
C THR A 31 18.20 13.69 -3.11
N ASN A 32 18.45 13.68 -1.80
CA ASN A 32 19.46 14.50 -1.13
C ASN A 32 20.44 13.64 -0.29
N PRO A 33 21.12 12.64 -0.89
CA PRO A 33 21.85 11.61 -0.13
C PRO A 33 23.03 12.18 0.67
N THR A 34 23.73 13.18 0.15
CA THR A 34 24.87 13.81 0.85
C THR A 34 24.45 14.69 2.04
N LYS A 35 23.19 15.13 2.08
CA LYS A 35 22.64 15.94 3.19
C LYS A 35 22.11 15.07 4.32
N TYR A 36 21.63 13.88 3.98
CA TYR A 36 21.02 12.93 4.91
C TYR A 36 21.79 11.61 4.90
N ASP A 37 23.08 11.69 5.19
CA ASP A 37 23.99 10.54 5.14
C ASP A 37 23.81 9.64 6.36
N THR A 38 23.68 10.23 7.55
CA THR A 38 23.54 9.49 8.80
C THR A 38 22.09 9.13 9.15
N ASP A 39 21.91 8.10 9.98
CA ASP A 39 20.61 7.75 10.56
C ASP A 39 20.01 8.90 11.39
N LYS A 40 20.86 9.69 12.06
CA LYS A 40 20.45 10.89 12.80
C LYS A 40 19.87 11.94 11.86
N ASP A 41 20.56 12.25 10.77
CA ASP A 41 20.12 13.28 9.82
C ASP A 41 18.79 12.92 9.15
N LYS A 42 18.64 11.65 8.76
CA LYS A 42 17.37 11.11 8.22
C LYS A 42 16.25 11.23 9.24
N THR A 43 16.51 10.90 10.50
CA THR A 43 15.54 11.01 11.59
C THR A 43 15.15 12.47 11.83
N LEU A 44 16.12 13.37 11.95
CA LEU A 44 15.88 14.81 12.14
C LEU A 44 15.10 15.42 10.98
N MET A 45 15.38 14.99 9.74
CA MET A 45 14.61 15.41 8.57
C MET A 45 13.12 15.09 8.77
N VAL A 46 12.79 13.83 9.06
CA VAL A 46 11.40 13.41 9.24
C VAL A 46 10.74 14.17 10.40
N LEU A 47 11.43 14.31 11.54
CA LEU A 47 10.92 15.06 12.69
C LEU A 47 10.64 16.53 12.34
N SER A 48 11.44 17.14 11.47
CA SER A 48 11.29 18.55 11.10
C SER A 48 10.01 18.88 10.30
N TYR A 49 9.34 17.85 9.75
CA TYR A 49 8.05 17.96 9.06
C TYR A 49 6.87 17.50 9.92
N MET A 50 7.08 17.14 11.18
CA MET A 50 6.04 16.80 12.14
C MET A 50 5.71 18.02 12.98
N ARG A 51 5.04 19.03 12.41
CA ARG A 51 4.87 20.35 13.03
C ARG A 51 3.51 20.58 13.67
N GLU A 52 2.52 19.77 13.30
CA GLU A 52 1.13 19.98 13.68
C GLU A 52 0.60 18.84 14.55
N GLY A 53 -0.48 19.11 15.29
CA GLY A 53 -1.25 18.12 16.02
C GLY A 53 -0.44 17.18 16.91
N THR A 54 -0.82 15.90 16.89
CA THR A 54 -0.19 14.86 17.71
C THR A 54 1.20 14.47 17.20
N ALA A 55 1.49 14.70 15.92
CA ALA A 55 2.81 14.49 15.34
C ALA A 55 3.85 15.45 15.94
N SER A 56 3.49 16.72 16.15
CA SER A 56 4.37 17.70 16.83
C SER A 56 4.77 17.24 18.23
N LEU A 57 3.81 16.75 19.02
CA LEU A 57 4.08 16.24 20.36
C LEU A 57 5.02 15.02 20.34
N PHE A 58 4.81 14.10 19.39
CA PHE A 58 5.71 12.96 19.19
C PHE A 58 7.12 13.42 18.84
N ALA A 59 7.25 14.39 17.92
CA ALA A 59 8.54 14.85 17.44
C ALA A 59 9.34 15.56 18.52
N GLN A 60 8.69 16.46 19.26
CA GLN A 60 9.27 17.16 20.42
C GLN A 60 9.73 16.16 21.47
N LYS A 61 8.87 15.20 21.86
CA LYS A 61 9.24 14.15 22.83
C LYS A 61 10.42 13.33 22.35
N TYR A 62 10.43 12.92 21.07
CA TYR A 62 11.51 12.11 20.51
C TYR A 62 12.85 12.85 20.52
N TYR A 63 12.83 14.14 20.19
CA TYR A 63 13.99 15.02 20.20
C TYR A 63 14.50 15.29 21.62
N PHE A 64 13.61 15.69 22.54
CA PHE A 64 14.00 16.05 23.91
C PHE A 64 14.56 14.87 24.71
N ASP A 65 13.98 13.67 24.58
CA ASP A 65 14.52 12.43 25.17
C ASP A 65 15.98 12.12 24.74
N ARG A 66 16.48 12.77 23.68
CA ARG A 66 17.78 12.51 23.04
C ARG A 66 18.74 13.67 23.00
N GLU A 67 18.32 14.91 23.20
CA GLU A 67 19.20 16.09 23.09
C GLU A 67 19.16 16.98 24.33
N LEU A 68 17.99 17.17 24.99
CA LEU A 68 17.87 18.07 26.14
C LEU A 68 17.75 17.31 27.47
N ARG A 69 18.83 17.31 28.26
CA ARG A 69 18.83 16.79 29.64
C ARG A 69 17.99 17.63 30.60
N GLU A 70 17.85 18.94 30.34
CA GLU A 70 17.16 19.88 31.25
C GLU A 70 15.67 19.53 31.45
N TYR A 71 15.04 18.88 30.47
CA TYR A 71 13.65 18.44 30.59
C TYR A 71 13.47 17.16 31.43
N LYS A 72 14.56 16.41 31.68
CA LYS A 72 14.57 15.13 32.42
C LYS A 72 15.93 14.86 33.09
N ALA A 73 16.25 15.65 34.11
CA ALA A 73 17.56 15.64 34.76
C ALA A 73 17.97 14.27 35.36
N THR A 74 17.01 13.38 35.63
CA THR A 74 17.23 12.07 36.26
C THR A 74 17.28 10.89 35.28
N GLU A 75 16.95 11.08 34.00
CA GLU A 75 16.95 10.00 33.00
C GLU A 75 18.25 9.99 32.17
N THR A 76 18.73 8.78 31.84
CA THR A 76 19.85 8.61 30.90
C THR A 76 19.42 9.01 29.49
N ARG A 77 20.22 9.86 28.85
CA ARG A 77 20.01 10.33 27.47
C ARG A 77 19.90 9.12 26.52
N LYS A 78 18.81 9.04 25.76
CA LYS A 78 18.63 7.98 24.76
C LYS A 78 19.54 8.25 23.55
N THR A 79 20.00 7.19 22.90
CA THR A 79 20.71 7.30 21.62
C THR A 79 19.73 7.54 20.48
N TRP A 80 20.22 8.09 19.37
CA TRP A 80 19.43 8.25 18.15
C TRP A 80 19.02 6.89 17.55
N GLY A 81 19.87 5.88 17.66
CA GLY A 81 19.64 4.56 17.07
C GLY A 81 19.69 4.61 15.55
N THR A 82 19.14 3.58 14.91
CA THR A 82 19.08 3.50 13.44
C THR A 82 17.80 4.13 12.90
N PHE A 83 17.84 4.59 11.64
CA PHE A 83 16.64 5.14 10.99
C PHE A 83 15.54 4.08 10.86
N LYS A 84 15.90 2.81 10.69
CA LYS A 84 14.98 1.67 10.67
C LYS A 84 14.19 1.54 11.99
N GLU A 85 14.86 1.65 13.14
CA GLU A 85 14.20 1.57 14.44
C GLU A 85 13.34 2.80 14.73
N PHE A 86 13.74 3.97 14.24
CA PHE A 86 12.88 5.16 14.25
C PHE A 86 11.60 4.94 13.44
N LEU A 87 11.70 4.46 12.20
CA LEU A 87 10.55 4.19 11.34
C LEU A 87 9.57 3.18 11.97
N LYS A 88 10.06 2.16 12.68
CA LYS A 88 9.21 1.24 13.45
C LYS A 88 8.40 1.96 14.54
N LYS A 89 9.05 2.82 15.33
CA LYS A 89 8.37 3.61 16.38
C LYS A 89 7.36 4.58 15.80
N LEU A 90 7.71 5.21 14.68
CA LEU A 90 6.84 6.13 13.97
C LEU A 90 5.61 5.41 13.40
N ALA A 91 5.80 4.24 12.79
CA ALA A 91 4.72 3.40 12.30
C ALA A 91 3.82 2.90 13.44
N ALA A 92 4.38 2.51 14.59
CA ALA A 92 3.58 2.12 15.75
C ALA A 92 2.67 3.26 16.27
N ALA A 93 3.08 4.52 16.13
CA ALA A 93 2.28 5.66 16.55
C ALA A 93 1.19 6.05 15.52
N PHE A 94 1.55 6.09 14.24
CA PHE A 94 0.75 6.75 13.20
C PHE A 94 0.28 5.86 12.05
N LYS A 95 0.76 4.62 11.93
CA LYS A 95 0.25 3.70 10.91
C LYS A 95 -1.15 3.25 11.30
N ASP A 96 -2.10 3.43 10.39
CA ASP A 96 -3.44 2.94 10.59
C ASP A 96 -3.49 1.41 10.37
N GLU A 97 -3.45 0.64 11.46
CA GLU A 97 -3.64 -0.82 11.41
C GLU A 97 -5.04 -1.21 10.91
N SER A 98 -6.03 -0.32 11.07
CA SER A 98 -7.37 -0.55 10.53
C SER A 98 -7.37 -0.61 9.01
N LEU A 99 -6.39 -0.01 8.31
CA LEU A 99 -6.29 -0.11 6.84
C LEU A 99 -6.06 -1.55 6.39
N LYS A 100 -5.22 -2.32 7.11
CA LYS A 100 -5.04 -3.75 6.80
C LYS A 100 -6.36 -4.50 6.97
N GLN A 101 -7.06 -4.25 8.07
CA GLN A 101 -8.34 -4.92 8.35
C GLN A 101 -9.42 -4.52 7.32
N LYS A 102 -9.48 -3.24 6.95
CA LYS A 102 -10.37 -2.73 5.90
C LYS A 102 -10.05 -3.35 4.54
N ALA A 103 -8.77 -3.47 4.19
CA ALA A 103 -8.35 -4.14 2.97
C ALA A 103 -8.76 -5.62 2.95
N ARG A 104 -8.60 -6.34 4.07
CA ARG A 104 -9.07 -7.73 4.23
C ARG A 104 -10.58 -7.84 4.08
N GLN A 105 -11.34 -6.97 4.74
CA GLN A 105 -12.80 -6.91 4.61
C GLN A 105 -13.24 -6.59 3.19
N LYS A 106 -12.56 -5.66 2.51
CA LYS A 106 -12.81 -5.31 1.11
C LYS A 106 -12.55 -6.50 0.20
N LEU A 107 -11.46 -7.25 0.38
CA LEU A 107 -11.19 -8.47 -0.42
C LEU A 107 -12.27 -9.53 -0.23
N PHE A 108 -12.78 -9.70 0.99
CA PHE A 108 -13.85 -10.67 1.27
C PHE A 108 -15.13 -10.39 0.45
N THR A 109 -15.49 -9.11 0.31
CA THR A 109 -16.70 -8.68 -0.39
C THR A 109 -16.47 -8.33 -1.86
N MET A 110 -15.21 -8.19 -2.29
CA MET A 110 -14.86 -7.79 -3.65
C MET A 110 -15.35 -8.83 -4.66
N ARG A 111 -16.07 -8.37 -5.69
CA ARG A 111 -16.47 -9.18 -6.83
C ARG A 111 -16.10 -8.44 -8.11
N MET A 112 -15.68 -9.19 -9.13
CA MET A 112 -15.46 -8.65 -10.48
C MET A 112 -16.76 -8.06 -11.02
N GLY A 113 -17.88 -8.77 -10.85
CA GLY A 113 -19.19 -8.31 -11.29
C GLY A 113 -19.21 -8.09 -12.81
N LYS A 114 -19.65 -6.90 -13.26
CA LYS A 114 -19.67 -6.51 -14.68
C LYS A 114 -18.39 -5.81 -15.15
N ARG A 115 -17.47 -5.47 -14.23
CA ARG A 115 -16.21 -4.77 -14.53
C ARG A 115 -15.34 -5.59 -15.47
N SER A 116 -14.51 -4.91 -16.26
CA SER A 116 -13.47 -5.61 -17.04
C SER A 116 -12.49 -6.31 -16.11
N ALA A 117 -11.80 -7.34 -16.61
CA ALA A 117 -10.74 -7.99 -15.86
C ALA A 117 -9.64 -6.99 -15.47
N ASP A 118 -9.32 -6.03 -16.34
CA ASP A 118 -8.29 -5.02 -16.05
C ASP A 118 -8.64 -4.09 -14.89
N GLU A 119 -9.86 -3.56 -14.88
CA GLU A 119 -10.34 -2.73 -13.78
C GLU A 119 -10.37 -3.51 -12.46
N PHE A 120 -10.91 -4.73 -12.51
CA PHE A 120 -11.02 -5.59 -11.34
C PHE A 120 -9.64 -6.00 -10.80
N VAL A 121 -8.75 -6.49 -11.66
CA VAL A 121 -7.40 -6.96 -11.27
C VAL A 121 -6.61 -5.83 -10.64
N THR A 122 -6.68 -4.62 -11.21
CA THR A 122 -5.94 -3.46 -10.68
C THR A 122 -6.39 -3.14 -9.24
N ASP A 123 -7.70 -3.03 -9.02
CA ASP A 123 -8.27 -2.80 -7.68
C ASP A 123 -7.98 -3.95 -6.70
N TYR A 124 -8.04 -5.19 -7.19
CA TYR A 124 -7.75 -6.38 -6.40
C TYR A 124 -6.30 -6.42 -5.92
N LEU A 125 -5.33 -6.26 -6.83
CA LEU A 125 -3.90 -6.34 -6.49
C LEU A 125 -3.47 -5.21 -5.55
N MET A 126 -3.97 -3.99 -5.75
CA MET A 126 -3.73 -2.88 -4.81
C MET A 126 -4.26 -3.22 -3.41
N THR A 127 -5.49 -3.73 -3.32
CA THR A 127 -6.11 -4.09 -2.04
C THR A 127 -5.41 -5.30 -1.39
N ALA A 128 -4.96 -6.29 -2.18
CA ALA A 128 -4.20 -7.45 -1.71
C ALA A 128 -2.84 -7.04 -1.14
N GLY A 129 -2.12 -6.11 -1.77
CA GLY A 129 -0.88 -5.58 -1.23
C GLY A 129 -1.05 -4.88 0.13
N GLU A 130 -2.23 -4.32 0.40
CA GLU A 130 -2.55 -3.65 1.67
C GLU A 130 -3.02 -4.60 2.77
N SER A 131 -3.60 -5.75 2.41
CA SER A 131 -4.18 -6.71 3.38
C SER A 131 -3.12 -7.46 4.17
N GLY A 132 -1.92 -7.61 3.60
CA GLY A 132 -0.84 -8.43 4.15
C GLY A 132 -1.18 -9.92 4.17
N PHE A 133 -2.04 -10.38 3.26
CA PHE A 133 -2.28 -11.81 3.02
C PHE A 133 -1.06 -12.47 2.36
N ASP A 134 -0.90 -13.77 2.63
CA ASP A 134 0.02 -14.61 1.88
C ASP A 134 -0.52 -14.92 0.47
N LEU A 135 0.29 -15.61 -0.34
CA LEU A 135 -0.09 -15.97 -1.70
C LEU A 135 -1.34 -16.87 -1.71
N GLU A 136 -1.43 -17.85 -0.81
CA GLU A 136 -2.54 -18.80 -0.76
C GLU A 136 -3.87 -18.08 -0.51
N SER A 137 -3.94 -17.25 0.53
CA SER A 137 -5.13 -16.46 0.86
C SER A 137 -5.45 -15.48 -0.27
N THR A 138 -4.43 -14.84 -0.86
CA THR A 138 -4.63 -13.91 -1.97
C THR A 138 -5.24 -14.62 -3.19
N VAL A 139 -4.82 -15.84 -3.50
CA VAL A 139 -5.38 -16.63 -4.61
C VAL A 139 -6.79 -17.14 -4.28
N ASP A 140 -7.04 -17.63 -3.07
CA ASP A 140 -8.36 -18.13 -2.65
C ASP A 140 -9.44 -17.04 -2.74
N TYR A 141 -9.17 -15.85 -2.22
CA TYR A 141 -10.10 -14.73 -2.34
C TYR A 141 -10.29 -14.27 -3.80
N PHE A 142 -9.24 -14.34 -4.63
CA PHE A 142 -9.32 -13.95 -6.04
C PHE A 142 -10.26 -14.89 -6.80
N ARG A 143 -10.14 -16.20 -6.57
CA ARG A 143 -10.99 -17.24 -7.17
C ARG A 143 -12.47 -17.02 -6.83
N ARG A 144 -12.77 -16.61 -5.60
CA ARG A 144 -14.14 -16.29 -5.15
C ARG A 144 -14.65 -14.96 -5.72
N ALA A 145 -13.75 -14.08 -6.13
CA ALA A 145 -14.07 -12.75 -6.60
C ALA A 145 -14.28 -12.68 -8.12
N ILE A 146 -13.59 -13.51 -8.92
CA ILE A 146 -13.69 -13.47 -10.39
C ILE A 146 -15.04 -13.99 -10.90
N HIS A 147 -15.41 -13.60 -12.13
CA HIS A 147 -16.67 -14.02 -12.73
C HIS A 147 -16.72 -15.56 -12.89
N PRO A 148 -17.83 -16.24 -12.51
CA PRO A 148 -17.90 -17.71 -12.53
C PRO A 148 -17.60 -18.36 -13.89
N GLU A 149 -18.02 -17.73 -14.99
CA GLU A 149 -17.74 -18.26 -16.34
C GLU A 149 -16.25 -18.19 -16.69
N ILE A 150 -15.55 -17.13 -16.24
CA ILE A 150 -14.11 -16.99 -16.42
C ILE A 150 -13.39 -18.02 -15.55
N LEU A 151 -13.81 -18.16 -14.29
CA LEU A 151 -13.27 -19.17 -13.37
C LEU A 151 -13.37 -20.56 -14.01
N LYS A 152 -14.54 -20.93 -14.52
CA LYS A 152 -14.77 -22.21 -15.19
C LYS A 152 -13.82 -22.45 -16.37
N GLN A 153 -13.48 -21.42 -17.15
CA GLN A 153 -12.51 -21.54 -18.24
C GLN A 153 -11.08 -21.75 -17.72
N ILE A 154 -10.69 -21.09 -16.62
CA ILE A 154 -9.39 -21.33 -15.96
C ILE A 154 -9.27 -22.77 -15.49
N TYR A 155 -10.32 -23.35 -14.91
CA TYR A 155 -10.34 -24.75 -14.48
C TYR A 155 -10.28 -25.77 -15.62
N ARG A 156 -10.47 -25.35 -16.88
CA ARG A 156 -10.33 -26.20 -18.07
C ARG A 156 -8.94 -26.15 -18.68
N LEU A 157 -8.03 -25.34 -18.12
CA LEU A 157 -6.63 -25.36 -18.54
C LEU A 157 -6.00 -26.72 -18.22
N PRO A 158 -5.03 -27.17 -19.04
CA PRO A 158 -4.31 -28.41 -18.77
C PRO A 158 -3.53 -28.32 -17.44
N ASP A 159 -2.97 -27.13 -17.15
CA ASP A 159 -2.23 -26.84 -15.93
C ASP A 159 -2.89 -25.70 -15.17
N MET A 160 -3.08 -25.91 -13.86
CA MET A 160 -3.68 -24.90 -13.00
C MET A 160 -2.69 -23.75 -12.70
N PRO A 161 -3.16 -22.49 -12.68
CA PRO A 161 -2.33 -21.37 -12.27
C PRO A 161 -1.84 -21.52 -10.83
N THR A 162 -0.54 -21.36 -10.62
CA THR A 162 0.11 -21.46 -9.29
C THR A 162 0.56 -20.11 -8.73
N THR A 163 0.72 -19.11 -9.60
CA THR A 163 1.13 -17.76 -9.23
C THR A 163 0.00 -16.75 -9.42
N MET A 164 0.04 -15.65 -8.67
CA MET A 164 -0.93 -14.56 -8.85
C MET A 164 -0.86 -13.98 -10.27
N ASP A 165 0.33 -13.91 -10.86
CA ASP A 165 0.52 -13.42 -12.22
C ASP A 165 -0.15 -14.32 -13.27
N ASP A 166 -0.09 -15.65 -13.09
CA ASP A 166 -0.81 -16.59 -13.96
C ASP A 166 -2.33 -16.44 -13.80
N TRP A 167 -2.82 -16.33 -12.57
CA TRP A 167 -4.24 -16.10 -12.30
C TRP A 167 -4.73 -14.82 -13.01
N VAL A 168 -3.98 -13.72 -12.88
CA VAL A 168 -4.27 -12.45 -13.56
C VAL A 168 -4.25 -12.61 -15.08
N LYS A 169 -3.20 -13.23 -15.63
CA LYS A 169 -3.03 -13.45 -17.07
C LYS A 169 -4.22 -14.20 -17.67
N TYR A 170 -4.63 -15.30 -17.06
CA TYR A 170 -5.73 -16.10 -17.57
C TYR A 170 -7.09 -15.43 -17.34
N THR A 171 -7.31 -14.75 -16.22
CA THR A 171 -8.53 -13.94 -16.01
C THR A 171 -8.69 -12.89 -17.11
N ARG A 172 -7.63 -12.14 -17.44
CA ARG A 172 -7.65 -11.16 -18.54
C ARG A 172 -7.95 -11.80 -19.89
N ARG A 173 -7.24 -12.88 -20.22
CA ARG A 173 -7.43 -13.60 -21.50
C ARG A 173 -8.88 -14.03 -21.68
N PHE A 174 -9.47 -14.68 -20.68
CA PHE A 174 -10.80 -15.24 -20.78
C PHE A 174 -11.91 -14.18 -20.67
N ASP A 175 -11.70 -13.07 -19.94
CA ASP A 175 -12.62 -11.92 -19.99
C ASP A 175 -12.69 -11.32 -21.39
N ASN A 176 -11.54 -11.11 -22.04
CA ASN A 176 -11.48 -10.57 -23.40
C ASN A 176 -12.22 -11.47 -24.40
N GLN A 177 -11.95 -12.79 -24.36
CA GLN A 177 -12.65 -13.76 -25.20
C GLN A 177 -14.15 -13.81 -24.91
N TRP A 178 -14.56 -13.75 -23.65
CA TRP A 178 -15.96 -13.75 -23.27
C TRP A 178 -16.69 -12.51 -23.79
N ARG A 179 -16.09 -11.33 -23.65
CA ARG A 179 -16.66 -10.06 -24.16
C ARG A 179 -16.74 -10.03 -25.68
N GLU A 180 -15.72 -10.52 -26.37
CA GLU A 180 -15.74 -10.67 -27.83
C GLU A 180 -16.90 -11.58 -28.29
N LEU A 181 -17.09 -12.72 -27.63
CA LEU A 181 -18.22 -13.63 -27.92
C LEU A 181 -19.58 -12.97 -27.67
N GLN A 182 -19.74 -12.15 -26.62
CA GLN A 182 -20.98 -11.41 -26.40
C GLN A 182 -21.22 -10.38 -27.51
N SER A 183 -20.17 -9.67 -27.93
CA SER A 183 -20.24 -8.71 -29.05
C SER A 183 -20.69 -9.38 -30.34
N ILE A 184 -20.09 -10.53 -30.68
CA ILE A 184 -20.47 -11.31 -31.87
C ILE A 184 -21.94 -11.73 -31.79
N LYS A 185 -22.38 -12.30 -30.65
CA LYS A 185 -23.79 -12.71 -30.48
C LYS A 185 -24.77 -11.56 -30.62
N SER A 186 -24.42 -10.36 -30.15
CA SER A 186 -25.27 -9.18 -30.28
C SER A 186 -25.30 -8.60 -31.71
N SER A 187 -24.29 -8.92 -32.54
CA SER A 187 -24.18 -8.44 -33.92
C SER A 187 -24.85 -9.33 -34.95
N VAL A 188 -25.19 -10.57 -34.60
CA VAL A 188 -25.93 -11.48 -35.47
C VAL A 188 -27.43 -11.19 -35.31
N PRO A 189 -28.15 -10.75 -36.38
CA PRO A 189 -29.59 -10.57 -36.31
C PRO A 189 -30.27 -11.89 -35.97
N SER A 190 -31.21 -11.90 -35.04
CA SER A 190 -32.09 -13.04 -34.81
C SER A 190 -32.92 -13.29 -36.08
N THR A 191 -32.39 -14.08 -37.02
CA THR A 191 -33.21 -14.68 -38.06
C THR A 191 -34.14 -15.69 -37.39
N VAL A 192 -35.39 -15.25 -37.32
CA VAL A 192 -36.63 -15.94 -36.97
C VAL A 192 -36.59 -17.44 -37.31
N VAL A 193 -37.03 -18.26 -36.35
CA VAL A 193 -37.80 -19.49 -36.61
C VAL A 193 -39.01 -19.47 -35.71
#